data_AF-A0A9E3S794-F1
#
_entry.id   AF-A0A9E3S794-F1
#
_cell.length_a   1.000
_cell.length_b   1.000
_cell.length_c   1.000
_cell.angle_alpha   90.00
_cell.angle_beta   90.00
_cell.angle_gamma   90.00
#
_symmetry.space_group_name_H-M   'P 1'
#
loop_
_entity.id
_entity.type
_entity.pdbx_description
1 polymer ?
#
loop_
_entity_poly.entity_id
_entity_poly.type
_entity_poly.pdbx_seq_one_letter_code
_entity_poly.pdbx_strand_id
1 'polypeptide(L)'
;KVLAFQTSGMAADLDPFMSGKIAMKIDGNWYVATIANTRRDLRFGVALAPASEGNERVGWCGGFSYVIPKGCRHPREAWEFIRFMVSQKAFKIKADAGRQIANANGNVFIPSMSARRDVNEWAMNEYVYSDPGISQRYKDSVRLFADSMETSRFRPVTPVGQVLWNEQVRAMENGIYKKYVAGSVRENAVRALDESAAIVQKELDRIYHPVKYPEFDFRPVVAGYCGILLVSIAGLYMYFARRMKASGYFRKEFYAGYAFASPWFIGFIVFGGGPIFFSLVMSFSQYDVFNPPGFVGFKNYTNLFTNDPLFYKSLWNTVFMGLNVPLSMALGLGIAMLLSREVRGMGVYRTIFYLPAVMPAVAASILWIWIFNPQEGVLNSILGQVGVPNIKWLQDEAWSKPALIIMTVWGAGGSMIIWLAGLKGIPQHLYEAAELDGAGPVRRFFHVTIPMLSPYILFNLIMGLIGTFQVFTQAYIMTRGGPLDSTLFYVYALFNNAFRYMKMGYASAMAWVLFAIVLLLTLFQIRLSRRWVHYESGE
;
A
#
# COMPACT_ATOMS: atom_id res chain seq x y z
N LYS A 1 -4.16 -1.74 -14.06
CA LYS A 1 -4.13 -2.98 -13.25
C LYS A 1 -5.09 -3.99 -13.78
N VAL A 2 -4.53 -5.02 -14.38
CA VAL A 2 -5.15 -6.32 -14.60
C VAL A 2 -5.40 -6.99 -13.22
N LEU A 3 -6.02 -6.27 -12.27
CA LEU A 3 -6.58 -6.86 -11.05
C LEU A 3 -7.90 -7.56 -11.36
N ALA A 4 -8.53 -7.22 -12.49
CA ALA A 4 -9.66 -7.96 -13.00
C ALA A 4 -9.27 -9.42 -13.33
N PHE A 5 -8.01 -9.70 -13.67
CA PHE A 5 -7.57 -11.05 -14.06
C PHE A 5 -6.55 -11.67 -13.09
N GLN A 6 -6.17 -10.99 -12.01
CA GLN A 6 -5.34 -11.58 -10.96
C GLN A 6 -6.22 -12.30 -9.94
N THR A 7 -5.87 -13.55 -9.66
CA THR A 7 -6.29 -14.33 -8.49
C THR A 7 -5.85 -13.65 -7.21
N SER A 8 -6.56 -12.60 -6.81
CA SER A 8 -6.68 -12.27 -5.40
C SER A 8 -7.85 -13.10 -4.87
N GLY A 9 -7.77 -13.61 -3.63
CA GLY A 9 -8.91 -14.25 -2.96
C GLY A 9 -10.10 -13.32 -2.69
N MET A 10 -10.26 -12.27 -3.49
CA MET A 10 -11.46 -11.46 -3.59
C MET A 10 -12.42 -12.15 -4.55
N ALA A 11 -13.71 -12.11 -4.21
CA ALA A 11 -14.80 -12.89 -4.79
C ALA A 11 -14.66 -13.16 -6.29
N ALA A 12 -14.90 -14.41 -6.70
CA ALA A 12 -14.95 -14.83 -8.10
C ALA A 12 -15.83 -13.92 -8.98
N ASP A 13 -16.77 -13.19 -8.36
CA ASP A 13 -17.65 -12.19 -8.96
C ASP A 13 -16.90 -11.01 -9.61
N LEU A 14 -15.64 -10.74 -9.21
CA LEU A 14 -14.82 -9.67 -9.78
C LEU A 14 -13.97 -10.12 -10.98
N ASP A 15 -13.83 -11.42 -11.24
CA ASP A 15 -13.08 -11.92 -12.40
C ASP A 15 -13.96 -11.83 -13.67
N PRO A 16 -13.58 -11.05 -14.70
CA PRO A 16 -14.36 -10.89 -15.93
C PRO A 16 -14.53 -12.20 -16.72
N PHE A 17 -13.66 -13.18 -16.56
CA PHE A 17 -13.83 -14.50 -17.18
C PHE A 17 -14.92 -15.29 -16.46
N MET A 18 -14.90 -15.30 -15.13
CA MET A 18 -15.91 -16.00 -14.32
C MET A 18 -17.29 -15.38 -14.49
N SER A 19 -17.37 -14.05 -14.58
CA SER A 19 -18.61 -13.31 -14.84
C SER A 19 -19.05 -13.31 -16.32
N GLY A 20 -18.33 -14.00 -17.22
CA GLY A 20 -18.72 -14.14 -18.64
C GLY A 20 -18.52 -12.88 -19.50
N LYS A 21 -17.79 -11.89 -18.99
CA LYS A 21 -17.50 -10.63 -19.70
C LYS A 21 -16.37 -10.71 -20.70
N ILE A 22 -15.49 -11.69 -20.54
CA ILE A 22 -14.46 -12.03 -21.51
C ILE A 22 -14.54 -13.52 -21.86
N ALA A 23 -14.26 -13.84 -23.12
CA ALA A 23 -14.27 -15.22 -23.60
C ALA A 23 -12.94 -15.96 -23.36
N MET A 24 -11.84 -15.24 -23.13
CA MET A 24 -10.50 -15.82 -23.04
C MET A 24 -9.61 -15.04 -22.07
N LYS A 25 -8.87 -15.78 -21.23
CA LYS A 25 -7.89 -15.27 -20.27
C LYS A 25 -6.61 -16.09 -20.39
N ILE A 26 -5.45 -15.42 -20.30
CA ILE A 26 -4.14 -16.08 -20.20
C ILE A 26 -3.86 -16.31 -18.71
N ASP A 27 -3.81 -17.57 -18.28
CA ASP A 27 -3.55 -17.97 -16.88
C ASP A 27 -2.88 -19.36 -16.81
N GLY A 28 -2.44 -19.76 -15.61
CA GLY A 28 -1.80 -21.05 -15.36
C GLY A 28 -2.75 -22.13 -14.82
N ASN A 29 -2.20 -23.32 -14.58
CA ASN A 29 -2.93 -24.50 -14.12
C ASN A 29 -3.66 -24.28 -12.77
N TRP A 30 -3.11 -23.43 -11.89
CA TRP A 30 -3.70 -23.09 -10.59
C TRP A 30 -5.12 -22.53 -10.71
N TYR A 31 -5.47 -21.93 -11.85
CA TYR A 31 -6.79 -21.33 -12.05
C TYR A 31 -7.90 -22.37 -12.23
N VAL A 32 -7.58 -23.58 -12.72
CA VAL A 32 -8.55 -24.66 -12.91
C VAL A 32 -9.19 -25.06 -11.58
N ALA A 33 -8.41 -25.11 -10.51
CA ALA A 33 -8.90 -25.37 -9.15
C ALA A 33 -9.85 -24.27 -8.65
N THR A 34 -9.58 -23.00 -9.00
CA THR A 34 -10.47 -21.88 -8.69
C THR A 34 -11.82 -22.06 -9.39
N ILE A 35 -11.83 -22.33 -10.70
CA ILE A 35 -13.07 -22.53 -11.47
C ILE A 35 -13.89 -23.68 -10.88
N ALA A 36 -13.25 -24.81 -10.59
CA ALA A 36 -13.90 -25.99 -10.01
C ALA A 36 -14.58 -25.73 -8.65
N ASN A 37 -14.13 -24.71 -7.91
CA ASN A 37 -14.66 -24.40 -6.59
C ASN A 37 -15.56 -23.17 -6.54
N THR A 38 -15.50 -22.29 -7.55
CA THR A 38 -16.30 -21.05 -7.57
C THR A 38 -17.35 -21.00 -8.68
N ARG A 39 -17.15 -21.67 -9.84
CA ARG A 39 -18.14 -21.75 -10.94
C ARG A 39 -18.10 -23.10 -11.67
N ARG A 40 -18.66 -24.13 -11.03
CA ARG A 40 -18.69 -25.51 -11.58
C ARG A 40 -19.46 -25.63 -12.89
N ASP A 41 -20.45 -24.77 -13.09
CA ASP A 41 -21.32 -24.69 -14.26
C ASP A 41 -20.60 -24.11 -15.50
N LEU A 42 -19.53 -23.33 -15.31
CA LEU A 42 -18.85 -22.61 -16.38
C LEU A 42 -18.38 -23.57 -17.48
N ARG A 43 -18.78 -23.28 -18.71
CA ARG A 43 -18.28 -23.97 -19.90
C ARG A 43 -17.01 -23.28 -20.37
N PHE A 44 -15.87 -23.90 -20.09
CA PHE A 44 -14.56 -23.41 -20.51
C PHE A 44 -13.73 -24.52 -21.15
N GLY A 45 -12.73 -24.10 -21.92
CA GLY A 45 -11.65 -24.96 -22.41
C GLY A 45 -10.31 -24.29 -22.11
N VAL A 46 -9.24 -25.08 -22.15
CA VAL A 46 -7.87 -24.58 -22.02
C VAL A 46 -7.12 -24.90 -23.32
N ALA A 47 -6.28 -23.98 -23.76
CA ALA A 47 -5.38 -24.15 -24.88
C ALA A 47 -4.06 -23.44 -24.58
N LEU A 48 -2.97 -23.87 -25.23
CA LEU A 48 -1.72 -23.14 -25.21
C LEU A 48 -1.88 -21.78 -25.91
N ALA A 49 -1.10 -20.80 -25.44
CA ALA A 49 -1.07 -19.48 -26.06
C ALA A 49 -0.71 -19.61 -27.56
N PRO A 50 -1.36 -18.82 -28.45
CA PRO A 50 -1.05 -18.87 -29.87
C PRO A 50 0.40 -18.42 -30.10
N ALA A 51 1.12 -19.18 -30.92
CA ALA A 51 2.43 -18.79 -31.44
C ALA A 51 2.26 -18.04 -32.77
N SER A 52 3.26 -17.23 -33.13
CA SER A 52 3.29 -16.63 -34.47
C SER A 52 3.41 -17.72 -35.53
N GLU A 53 2.96 -17.41 -36.75
CA GLU A 53 3.03 -18.33 -37.87
C GLU A 53 4.45 -18.88 -38.07
N GLY A 54 4.56 -20.20 -38.23
CA GLY A 54 5.84 -20.92 -38.33
C GLY A 54 6.53 -21.25 -37.00
N ASN A 55 6.03 -20.78 -35.86
CA ASN A 55 6.59 -21.09 -34.54
C ASN A 55 5.75 -22.13 -33.78
N GLU A 56 6.42 -22.97 -33.00
CA GLU A 56 5.78 -23.97 -32.15
C GLU A 56 5.01 -23.29 -31.00
N ARG A 57 3.85 -23.86 -30.64
CA ARG A 57 3.10 -23.40 -29.45
C ARG A 57 3.84 -23.83 -28.20
N VAL A 58 4.30 -22.85 -27.43
CA VAL A 58 5.12 -23.07 -26.25
C VAL A 58 4.31 -22.78 -24.99
N GLY A 59 4.29 -23.74 -24.07
CA GLY A 59 3.81 -23.53 -22.71
C GLY A 59 4.87 -22.83 -21.86
N TRP A 60 4.48 -22.39 -20.66
CA TRP A 60 5.40 -21.75 -19.74
C TRP A 60 5.37 -22.44 -18.38
N CYS A 61 6.51 -22.96 -17.95
CA CYS A 61 6.69 -23.53 -16.62
C CYS A 61 7.36 -22.49 -15.70
N GLY A 62 6.59 -22.01 -14.74
CA GLY A 62 7.06 -21.17 -13.63
C GLY A 62 7.02 -21.89 -12.30
N GLY A 63 7.70 -21.36 -11.29
CA GLY A 63 7.65 -21.90 -9.94
C GLY A 63 8.69 -21.28 -9.02
N PHE A 64 8.74 -21.81 -7.80
CA PHE A 64 9.77 -21.49 -6.82
C PHE A 64 10.80 -22.62 -6.77
N SER A 65 12.06 -22.27 -6.54
CA SER A 65 13.14 -23.23 -6.38
C SER A 65 13.59 -23.24 -4.93
N TYR A 66 13.86 -24.43 -4.39
CA TYR A 66 14.62 -24.55 -3.14
C TYR A 66 16.09 -24.30 -3.43
N VAL A 67 16.74 -23.53 -2.57
CA VAL A 67 18.16 -23.17 -2.70
C VAL A 67 18.89 -23.48 -1.40
N ILE A 68 20.14 -23.92 -1.52
CA ILE A 68 21.06 -24.06 -0.39
C ILE A 68 21.96 -22.82 -0.40
N PRO A 69 21.88 -21.93 0.60
CA PRO A 69 22.76 -20.78 0.68
C PRO A 69 24.23 -21.21 0.79
N LYS A 70 25.16 -20.45 0.21
CA LYS A 70 26.60 -20.74 0.26
C LYS A 70 27.14 -20.87 1.70
N GLY A 71 26.53 -20.17 2.67
CA GLY A 71 26.89 -20.21 4.09
C GLY A 71 26.14 -21.28 4.92
N CYS A 72 25.48 -22.26 4.29
CA CYS A 72 24.75 -23.30 5.02
C CYS A 72 25.70 -24.14 5.89
N ARG A 73 25.41 -24.22 7.20
CA ARG A 73 26.20 -25.02 8.16
C ARG A 73 26.10 -26.53 7.90
N HIS A 74 24.96 -26.98 7.35
CA HIS A 74 24.59 -28.39 7.18
C HIS A 74 24.15 -28.65 5.73
N PRO A 75 25.06 -28.52 4.73
CA PRO A 75 24.68 -28.56 3.33
C PRO A 75 24.18 -29.95 2.88
N ARG A 76 24.67 -31.02 3.50
CA ARG A 76 24.25 -32.39 3.17
C ARG A 76 22.83 -32.64 3.66
N GLU A 77 22.52 -32.25 4.88
CA GLU A 77 21.21 -32.38 5.49
C GLU A 77 20.18 -31.48 4.79
N ALA A 78 20.58 -30.27 4.41
CA ALA A 78 19.76 -29.39 3.57
C ALA A 78 19.46 -30.04 2.22
N TRP A 79 20.44 -30.70 1.60
CA TRP A 79 20.24 -31.43 0.35
C TRP A 79 19.31 -32.64 0.53
N GLU A 80 19.47 -33.43 1.58
CA GLU A 80 18.55 -34.54 1.89
C GLU A 80 17.11 -34.04 2.10
N PHE A 81 16.94 -32.91 2.80
CA PHE A 81 15.64 -32.29 2.97
C PHE A 81 15.05 -31.83 1.63
N ILE A 82 15.83 -31.15 0.78
CA ILE A 82 15.37 -30.75 -0.56
C ILE A 82 14.97 -31.98 -1.38
N ARG A 83 15.80 -33.03 -1.37
CA ARG A 83 15.51 -34.31 -2.06
C ARG A 83 14.19 -34.91 -1.58
N PHE A 84 13.94 -34.90 -0.27
CA PHE A 84 12.66 -35.30 0.29
C PHE A 84 11.52 -34.40 -0.21
N MET A 85 11.66 -33.07 -0.14
CA MET A 85 10.62 -32.11 -0.51
C MET A 85 10.19 -32.18 -1.98
N VAL A 86 11.09 -32.61 -2.88
CA VAL A 86 10.83 -32.83 -4.31
C VAL A 86 10.50 -34.29 -4.67
N SER A 87 10.42 -35.17 -3.67
CA SER A 87 10.02 -36.57 -3.86
C SER A 87 8.50 -36.71 -4.03
N GLN A 88 8.09 -37.79 -4.68
CA GLN A 88 6.68 -38.18 -4.78
C GLN A 88 6.04 -38.37 -3.39
N LYS A 89 6.79 -38.87 -2.39
CA LYS A 89 6.30 -39.06 -1.02
C LYS A 89 5.91 -37.73 -0.37
N ALA A 90 6.78 -36.72 -0.43
CA ALA A 90 6.46 -35.40 0.12
C ALA A 90 5.32 -34.72 -0.66
N PHE A 91 5.27 -34.94 -1.97
CA PHE A 91 4.15 -34.48 -2.79
C PHE A 91 2.82 -35.11 -2.34
N LYS A 92 2.80 -36.44 -2.14
CA LYS A 92 1.63 -37.18 -1.63
C LYS A 92 1.14 -36.63 -0.30
N ILE A 93 2.04 -36.44 0.66
CA ILE A 93 1.67 -35.88 1.99
C ILE A 93 0.99 -34.52 1.84
N LYS A 94 1.55 -33.62 1.03
CA LYS A 94 0.95 -32.29 0.77
C LYS A 94 -0.40 -32.40 0.06
N ALA A 95 -0.51 -33.29 -0.92
CA ALA A 95 -1.74 -33.50 -1.68
C ALA A 95 -2.85 -34.11 -0.81
N ASP A 96 -2.56 -35.11 0.01
CA ASP A 96 -3.51 -35.74 0.92
C ASP A 96 -4.04 -34.74 1.96
N ALA A 97 -3.16 -33.91 2.53
CA ALA A 97 -3.56 -32.84 3.45
C ALA A 97 -4.45 -31.81 2.74
N GLY A 98 -4.07 -31.36 1.55
CA GLY A 98 -4.87 -30.43 0.74
C GLY A 98 -6.24 -31.00 0.37
N ARG A 99 -6.31 -32.29 0.05
CA ARG A 99 -7.55 -33.01 -0.27
C ARG A 99 -8.48 -33.08 0.93
N GLN A 100 -7.96 -33.40 2.12
CA GLN A 100 -8.77 -33.42 3.35
C GLN A 100 -9.41 -32.06 3.62
N ILE A 101 -8.65 -30.98 3.48
CA ILE A 101 -9.15 -29.60 3.65
C ILE A 101 -10.20 -29.26 2.58
N ALA A 102 -9.96 -29.61 1.31
CA ALA A 102 -10.91 -29.37 0.24
C ALA A 102 -12.24 -30.11 0.50
N ASN A 103 -12.16 -31.40 0.84
CA ASN A 103 -13.33 -32.22 1.14
C ASN A 103 -14.10 -31.69 2.36
N ALA A 104 -13.41 -31.27 3.42
CA ALA A 104 -14.05 -30.67 4.61
C ALA A 104 -14.84 -29.39 4.28
N ASN A 105 -14.38 -28.63 3.26
CA ASN A 105 -15.05 -27.42 2.78
C ASN A 105 -16.06 -27.68 1.65
N GLY A 106 -16.33 -28.95 1.27
CA GLY A 106 -17.19 -29.31 0.13
C GLY A 106 -16.59 -28.94 -1.25
N ASN A 107 -15.30 -28.66 -1.30
CA ASN A 107 -14.56 -28.26 -2.48
C ASN A 107 -13.93 -29.46 -3.20
N VAL A 108 -13.77 -29.32 -4.52
CA VAL A 108 -13.02 -30.26 -5.35
C VAL A 108 -11.53 -30.02 -5.15
N PHE A 109 -10.79 -31.10 -4.93
CA PHE A 109 -9.34 -31.06 -4.86
C PHE A 109 -8.72 -31.27 -6.24
N ILE A 110 -7.92 -30.30 -6.69
CA ILE A 110 -7.05 -30.44 -7.85
C ILE A 110 -5.62 -30.20 -7.35
N PRO A 111 -4.69 -31.17 -7.49
CA PRO A 111 -3.33 -31.03 -6.99
C PRO A 111 -2.58 -29.93 -7.76
N SER A 112 -1.58 -29.33 -7.12
CA SER A 112 -0.62 -28.47 -7.80
C SER A 112 0.24 -29.28 -8.78
N MET A 113 1.09 -28.62 -9.57
CA MET A 113 2.03 -29.32 -10.44
C MET A 113 3.46 -29.23 -9.92
N SER A 114 4.20 -30.30 -10.09
CA SER A 114 5.64 -30.45 -9.87
C SER A 114 6.41 -30.15 -11.17
N ALA A 115 7.71 -29.85 -11.05
CA ALA A 115 8.60 -29.82 -12.21
C ALA A 115 8.86 -31.23 -12.81
N ARG A 116 8.51 -32.28 -12.06
CA ARG A 116 8.67 -33.68 -12.44
C ARG A 116 7.40 -34.22 -13.11
N ARG A 117 7.49 -34.59 -14.38
CA ARG A 117 6.38 -35.15 -15.18
C ARG A 117 5.82 -36.43 -14.56
N ASP A 118 6.70 -37.35 -14.15
CA ASP A 118 6.32 -38.62 -13.53
C ASP A 118 5.49 -38.44 -12.24
N VAL A 119 5.86 -37.45 -11.41
CA VAL A 119 5.10 -37.11 -10.20
C VAL A 119 3.74 -36.50 -10.55
N ASN A 120 3.67 -35.68 -11.60
CA ASN A 120 2.40 -35.10 -12.05
C ASN A 120 1.47 -36.17 -12.61
N GLU A 121 1.96 -37.06 -13.47
CA GLU A 121 1.15 -38.14 -14.04
C GLU A 121 0.57 -39.04 -12.95
N TRP A 122 1.39 -39.43 -11.96
CA TRP A 122 0.91 -40.14 -10.79
C TRP A 122 -0.17 -39.35 -10.02
N ALA A 123 0.08 -38.07 -9.71
CA ALA A 123 -0.85 -37.25 -8.94
C ALA A 123 -2.18 -37.03 -9.68
N MET A 124 -2.14 -36.83 -11.01
CA MET A 124 -3.35 -36.67 -11.80
C MET A 124 -4.15 -37.96 -11.86
N ASN A 125 -3.51 -39.11 -12.01
CA ASN A 125 -4.18 -40.42 -11.94
C ASN A 125 -4.83 -40.63 -10.57
N GLU A 126 -4.09 -40.39 -9.49
CA GLU A 126 -4.52 -40.66 -8.11
C GLU A 126 -5.65 -39.73 -7.63
N TYR A 127 -5.57 -38.44 -7.94
CA TYR A 127 -6.44 -37.41 -7.33
C TYR A 127 -7.46 -36.81 -8.29
N VAL A 128 -7.24 -36.89 -9.61
CA VAL A 128 -8.08 -36.20 -10.60
C VAL A 128 -8.83 -37.17 -11.50
N TYR A 129 -8.12 -38.07 -12.18
CA TYR A 129 -8.72 -38.95 -13.18
C TYR A 129 -9.52 -40.08 -12.56
N SER A 130 -9.06 -40.63 -11.43
CA SER A 130 -9.76 -41.65 -10.64
C SER A 130 -11.02 -41.14 -9.96
N ASP A 131 -11.15 -39.82 -9.74
CA ASP A 131 -12.27 -39.25 -8.99
C ASP A 131 -13.50 -39.11 -9.91
N PRO A 132 -14.62 -39.79 -9.61
CA PRO A 132 -15.84 -39.70 -10.40
C PRO A 132 -16.58 -38.37 -10.19
N GLY A 133 -16.31 -37.65 -9.10
CA GLY A 133 -16.90 -36.35 -8.80
C GLY A 133 -16.32 -35.21 -9.64
N ILE A 134 -15.22 -35.44 -10.35
CA ILE A 134 -14.58 -34.46 -11.23
C ILE A 134 -15.09 -34.67 -12.67
N SER A 135 -15.70 -33.64 -13.25
CA SER A 135 -16.20 -33.73 -14.63
C SER A 135 -15.07 -33.77 -15.66
N GLN A 136 -15.34 -34.40 -16.81
CA GLN A 136 -14.35 -34.66 -17.86
C GLN A 136 -13.61 -33.39 -18.32
N ARG A 137 -14.30 -32.25 -18.42
CA ARG A 137 -13.68 -30.98 -18.84
C ARG A 137 -12.50 -30.55 -17.97
N TYR A 138 -12.56 -30.79 -16.65
CA TYR A 138 -11.47 -30.46 -15.73
C TYR A 138 -10.32 -31.45 -15.89
N LYS A 139 -10.64 -32.74 -16.13
CA LYS A 139 -9.65 -33.77 -16.42
C LYS A 139 -8.87 -33.42 -17.69
N ASP A 140 -9.56 -33.03 -18.76
CA ASP A 140 -8.95 -32.62 -20.03
C ASP A 140 -8.09 -31.37 -19.87
N SER A 141 -8.58 -30.38 -19.11
CA SER A 141 -7.85 -29.14 -18.84
C SER A 141 -6.52 -29.40 -18.14
N VAL A 142 -6.52 -30.24 -17.11
CA VAL A 142 -5.31 -30.58 -16.35
C VAL A 142 -4.37 -31.46 -17.17
N ARG A 143 -4.90 -32.35 -18.02
CA ARG A 143 -4.11 -33.18 -18.95
C ARG A 143 -3.28 -32.31 -19.89
N LEU A 144 -3.90 -31.29 -20.50
CA LEU A 144 -3.20 -30.37 -21.39
C LEU A 144 -1.97 -29.74 -20.72
N PHE A 145 -2.06 -29.33 -19.45
CA PHE A 145 -0.91 -28.76 -18.74
C PHE A 145 0.19 -29.80 -18.53
N ALA A 146 -0.15 -31.04 -18.18
CA ALA A 146 0.82 -32.13 -18.02
C ALA A 146 1.53 -32.45 -19.35
N ASP A 147 0.78 -32.55 -20.44
CA ASP A 147 1.31 -32.82 -21.78
C ASP A 147 2.20 -31.67 -22.26
N SER A 148 1.80 -30.42 -21.98
CA SER A 148 2.56 -29.24 -22.39
C SER A 148 3.92 -29.10 -21.71
N MET A 149 4.22 -29.85 -20.64
CA MET A 149 5.50 -29.76 -19.94
C MET A 149 6.69 -30.09 -20.85
N GLU A 150 6.48 -30.92 -21.89
CA GLU A 150 7.51 -31.33 -22.82
C GLU A 150 8.01 -30.18 -23.70
N THR A 151 7.11 -29.30 -24.13
CA THR A 151 7.40 -28.13 -24.96
C THR A 151 7.47 -26.83 -24.15
N SER A 152 7.24 -26.90 -22.84
CA SER A 152 7.21 -25.73 -21.99
C SER A 152 8.61 -25.19 -21.72
N ARG A 153 8.76 -23.87 -21.83
CA ARG A 153 10.00 -23.21 -21.44
C ARG A 153 10.00 -22.89 -19.95
N PHE A 154 11.14 -23.12 -19.32
CA PHE A 154 11.38 -22.73 -17.93
C PHE A 154 11.86 -21.28 -17.89
N ARG A 155 11.26 -20.47 -17.02
CA ARG A 155 11.84 -19.15 -16.73
C ARG A 155 13.15 -19.34 -15.97
N PRO A 156 14.25 -18.69 -16.42
CA PRO A 156 15.48 -18.69 -15.65
C PRO A 156 15.22 -18.09 -14.27
N VAL A 157 15.76 -18.73 -13.24
CA VAL A 157 15.72 -18.19 -11.88
C VAL A 157 16.46 -16.87 -11.90
N THR A 158 15.76 -15.79 -11.56
CA THR A 158 16.30 -14.43 -11.62
C THR A 158 16.15 -13.74 -10.27
N PRO A 159 17.19 -13.04 -9.78
CA PRO A 159 17.14 -12.35 -8.50
C PRO A 159 16.25 -11.10 -8.53
N VAL A 160 15.82 -10.64 -9.72
CA VAL A 160 14.92 -9.49 -9.89
C VAL A 160 13.47 -9.90 -10.18
N GLY A 161 13.05 -11.08 -9.72
CA GLY A 161 11.77 -11.69 -10.07
C GLY A 161 10.55 -10.76 -9.91
N GLN A 162 10.49 -10.02 -8.81
CA GLN A 162 9.41 -9.08 -8.52
C GLN A 162 9.45 -7.81 -9.38
N VAL A 163 10.65 -7.29 -9.67
CA VAL A 163 10.81 -6.13 -10.57
C VAL A 163 10.39 -6.53 -11.99
N LEU A 164 10.90 -7.65 -12.49
CA LEU A 164 10.51 -8.18 -13.81
C LEU A 164 9.00 -8.34 -13.93
N TRP A 165 8.34 -8.90 -12.91
CA TRP A 165 6.88 -9.00 -12.90
C TRP A 165 6.18 -7.63 -12.94
N ASN A 166 6.60 -6.69 -12.11
CA ASN A 166 5.98 -5.36 -12.03
C ASN A 166 6.17 -4.57 -13.32
N GLU A 167 7.36 -4.63 -13.93
CA GLU A 167 7.64 -3.99 -15.21
C GLU A 167 6.91 -4.67 -16.37
N GLN A 168 6.74 -6.00 -16.35
CA GLN A 168 5.87 -6.69 -17.32
C GLN A 168 4.41 -6.21 -17.24
N VAL A 169 3.87 -6.09 -16.02
CA VAL A 169 2.52 -5.57 -15.81
C VAL A 169 2.43 -4.12 -16.29
N ARG A 170 3.43 -3.30 -15.99
CA ARG A 170 3.47 -1.90 -16.44
C ARG A 170 3.57 -1.79 -17.96
N ALA A 171 4.40 -2.59 -18.61
CA ALA A 171 4.52 -2.65 -20.06
C ALA A 171 3.18 -2.95 -20.71
N MET A 172 2.50 -3.99 -20.20
CA MET A 172 1.17 -4.39 -20.64
C MET A 172 0.16 -3.26 -20.47
N GLU A 173 0.12 -2.61 -19.31
CA GLU A 173 -0.81 -1.49 -19.06
C GLU A 173 -0.52 -0.30 -19.99
N ASN A 174 0.73 0.15 -20.08
CA ASN A 174 1.08 1.26 -20.95
C ASN A 174 0.77 0.96 -22.42
N GLY A 175 0.93 -0.30 -22.84
CA GLY A 175 0.54 -0.81 -24.15
C GLY A 175 -0.97 -0.73 -24.41
N ILE A 176 -1.78 -1.30 -23.49
CA ILE A 176 -3.24 -1.35 -23.60
C ILE A 176 -3.85 0.04 -23.58
N TYR A 177 -3.38 0.91 -22.68
CA TYR A 177 -3.89 2.27 -22.52
C TYR A 177 -3.27 3.27 -23.50
N LYS A 178 -2.47 2.81 -24.48
CA LYS A 178 -1.88 3.64 -25.55
C LYS A 178 -1.15 4.88 -25.02
N LYS A 179 -0.39 4.71 -23.93
CA LYS A 179 0.22 5.81 -23.16
C LYS A 179 1.14 6.71 -23.99
N TYR A 180 1.85 6.16 -24.97
CA TYR A 180 2.88 6.85 -25.74
C TYR A 180 2.38 7.35 -27.09
N VAL A 181 1.58 6.55 -27.80
CA VAL A 181 1.11 6.87 -29.17
C VAL A 181 -0.39 6.58 -29.30
N ALA A 182 -1.23 7.59 -29.48
CA ALA A 182 -2.69 7.39 -29.51
C ALA A 182 -3.18 6.45 -30.65
N GLY A 183 -2.43 6.37 -31.76
CA GLY A 183 -2.84 5.69 -32.99
C GLY A 183 -2.46 4.21 -33.14
N SER A 184 -1.48 3.68 -32.39
CA SER A 184 -0.91 2.34 -32.65
C SER A 184 -0.69 1.52 -31.39
N VAL A 185 -1.49 0.46 -31.20
CA VAL A 185 -1.33 -0.47 -30.06
C VAL A 185 0.00 -1.22 -30.12
N ARG A 186 0.42 -1.64 -31.32
CA ARG A 186 1.66 -2.39 -31.52
C ARG A 186 2.88 -1.56 -31.14
N GLU A 187 2.93 -0.31 -31.57
CA GLU A 187 4.06 0.58 -31.27
C GLU A 187 4.13 0.91 -29.78
N ASN A 188 2.98 1.15 -29.13
CA ASN A 188 2.95 1.30 -27.68
C ASN A 188 3.44 0.06 -26.96
N ALA A 189 3.02 -1.13 -27.39
CA ALA A 189 3.43 -2.37 -26.76
C ALA A 189 4.95 -2.58 -26.86
N VAL A 190 5.55 -2.34 -28.03
CA VAL A 190 7.01 -2.43 -28.23
C VAL A 190 7.73 -1.42 -27.33
N ARG A 191 7.35 -0.14 -27.39
CA ARG A 191 8.01 0.90 -26.58
C ARG A 191 7.86 0.66 -25.08
N ALA A 192 6.68 0.22 -24.64
CA ALA A 192 6.43 -0.11 -23.24
C ALA A 192 7.28 -1.29 -22.76
N LEU A 193 7.48 -2.29 -23.62
CA LEU A 193 8.34 -3.44 -23.35
C LEU A 193 9.81 -3.03 -23.31
N ASP A 194 10.29 -2.20 -24.24
CA ASP A 194 11.68 -1.74 -24.30
C ASP A 194 12.05 -0.92 -23.05
N GLU A 195 11.20 0.04 -22.66
CA GLU A 195 11.40 0.84 -21.43
C GLU A 195 11.44 -0.05 -20.18
N SER A 196 10.51 -1.01 -20.10
CA SER A 196 10.41 -1.96 -18.99
C SER A 196 11.61 -2.92 -18.95
N ALA A 197 12.07 -3.40 -20.10
CA ALA A 197 13.24 -4.25 -20.23
C ALA A 197 14.52 -3.53 -19.79
N ALA A 198 14.68 -2.25 -20.15
CA ALA A 198 15.81 -1.44 -19.70
C ALA A 198 15.85 -1.29 -18.17
N ILE A 199 14.70 -1.12 -17.52
CA ILE A 199 14.61 -1.05 -16.05
C ILE A 199 15.01 -2.39 -15.41
N VAL A 200 14.52 -3.51 -15.95
CA VAL A 200 14.89 -4.85 -15.45
C VAL A 200 16.38 -5.11 -15.66
N GLN A 201 16.92 -4.76 -16.83
CA GLN A 201 18.32 -4.94 -17.15
C GLN A 201 19.22 -4.15 -16.20
N LYS A 202 18.89 -2.89 -15.91
CA LYS A 202 19.61 -2.07 -14.93
C LYS A 202 19.69 -2.74 -13.54
N GLU A 203 18.63 -3.39 -13.11
CA GLU A 203 18.60 -4.12 -11.83
C GLU A 203 19.39 -5.42 -11.89
N LEU A 204 19.39 -6.13 -13.02
CA LEU A 204 20.24 -7.30 -13.26
C LEU A 204 21.72 -6.90 -13.23
N ASP A 205 22.10 -5.84 -13.93
CA ASP A 205 23.47 -5.34 -13.98
C ASP A 205 23.96 -4.97 -12.58
N ARG A 206 23.11 -4.34 -11.75
CA ARG A 206 23.43 -4.03 -10.36
C ARG A 206 23.77 -5.29 -9.52
N ILE A 207 23.12 -6.42 -9.81
CA ILE A 207 23.28 -7.65 -9.03
C ILE A 207 24.44 -8.50 -9.54
N TYR A 208 24.57 -8.66 -10.86
CA TYR A 208 25.62 -9.48 -11.47
C TYR A 208 26.96 -8.75 -11.58
N HIS A 209 26.94 -7.42 -11.64
CA HIS A 209 28.13 -6.56 -11.63
C HIS A 209 28.07 -5.58 -10.46
N PRO A 210 28.10 -6.09 -9.21
CA PRO A 210 27.97 -5.23 -8.04
C PRO A 210 29.18 -4.31 -7.92
N VAL A 211 28.92 -3.00 -7.93
CA VAL A 211 29.93 -2.02 -7.56
C VAL A 211 30.22 -2.21 -6.07
N LYS A 212 31.44 -2.61 -5.72
CA LYS A 212 31.86 -2.73 -4.33
C LYS A 212 32.12 -1.32 -3.77
N TYR A 213 31.37 -0.96 -2.74
CA TYR A 213 31.64 0.24 -1.96
C TYR A 213 32.40 -0.14 -0.69
N PRO A 214 33.14 0.80 -0.07
CA PRO A 214 33.71 0.58 1.24
C PRO A 214 32.62 0.17 2.24
N GLU A 215 32.87 -0.89 3.00
CA GLU A 215 31.95 -1.32 4.04
C GLU A 215 31.76 -0.20 5.06
N PHE A 216 30.52 0.00 5.46
CA PHE A 216 30.15 1.03 6.41
C PHE A 216 30.53 0.58 7.84
N ASP A 217 31.48 1.26 8.48
CA ASP A 217 31.81 1.00 9.88
C ASP A 217 30.73 1.60 10.80
N PHE A 218 30.00 0.72 11.49
CA PHE A 218 28.96 1.09 12.44
C PHE A 218 29.49 1.60 13.78
N ARG A 219 30.74 1.29 14.15
CA ARG A 219 31.31 1.67 15.46
C ARG A 219 31.28 3.17 15.71
N PRO A 220 31.76 4.05 14.80
CA PRO A 220 31.70 5.49 14.99
C PRO A 220 30.26 6.01 15.02
N VAL A 221 29.34 5.37 14.30
CA VAL A 221 27.92 5.77 14.26
C VAL A 221 27.20 5.43 15.55
N VAL A 222 27.40 4.22 16.08
CA VAL A 222 26.83 3.81 17.37
C VAL A 222 27.45 4.64 18.50
N ALA A 223 28.77 4.82 18.49
CA ALA A 223 29.45 5.69 19.45
C ALA A 223 28.95 7.14 19.36
N GLY A 224 28.74 7.66 18.15
CA GLY A 224 28.17 8.98 17.90
C GLY A 224 26.73 9.08 18.41
N TYR A 225 25.90 8.08 18.18
CA TYR A 225 24.52 8.03 18.67
C TYR A 225 24.47 7.97 20.21
N CYS A 226 25.26 7.10 20.83
CA CYS A 226 25.42 7.05 22.29
C CYS A 226 25.97 8.37 22.83
N GLY A 227 26.90 9.01 22.11
CA GLY A 227 27.44 10.33 22.44
C GLY A 227 26.38 11.43 22.39
N ILE A 228 25.61 11.52 21.30
CA ILE A 228 24.47 12.45 21.16
C ILE A 228 23.48 12.20 22.29
N LEU A 229 23.23 10.95 22.64
CA LEU A 229 22.34 10.59 23.73
C LEU A 229 22.83 11.06 25.08
N LEU A 230 24.08 10.76 25.41
CA LEU A 230 24.71 11.20 26.65
C LEU A 230 24.76 12.73 26.73
N VAL A 231 25.09 13.41 25.64
CA VAL A 231 25.08 14.88 25.55
C VAL A 231 23.67 15.43 25.67
N SER A 232 22.65 14.79 25.11
CA SER A 232 21.26 15.24 25.24
C SER A 232 20.74 15.04 26.67
N ILE A 233 21.06 13.91 27.29
CA ILE A 233 20.73 13.63 28.70
C ILE A 233 21.48 14.60 29.61
N ALA A 234 22.78 14.79 29.41
CA ALA A 234 23.60 15.72 30.18
C ALA A 234 23.18 17.17 29.93
N GLY A 235 22.81 17.53 28.70
CA GLY A 235 22.32 18.84 28.31
C GLY A 235 20.96 19.15 28.91
N LEU A 236 20.03 18.20 28.90
CA LEU A 236 18.76 18.28 29.64
C LEU A 236 19.03 18.39 31.14
N TYR A 237 19.90 17.54 31.69
CA TYR A 237 20.29 17.59 33.09
C TYR A 237 20.92 18.94 33.45
N MET A 238 21.79 19.52 32.62
CA MET A 238 22.42 20.83 32.87
C MET A 238 21.45 21.99 32.67
N TYR A 239 20.62 21.96 31.62
CA TYR A 239 19.58 22.96 31.37
C TYR A 239 18.58 22.99 32.52
N PHE A 240 18.14 21.82 32.96
CA PHE A 240 17.26 21.69 34.11
C PHE A 240 17.99 21.95 35.41
N ALA A 241 19.23 21.51 35.64
CA ALA A 241 19.99 21.85 36.85
C ALA A 241 20.25 23.36 36.97
N ARG A 242 20.46 24.06 35.83
CA ARG A 242 20.60 25.53 35.78
C ARG A 242 19.28 26.25 36.01
N ARG A 243 18.15 25.74 35.48
CA ARG A 243 16.79 26.26 35.76
C ARG A 243 16.23 25.83 37.11
N MET A 244 16.74 24.74 37.69
CA MET A 244 16.48 24.24 39.05
C MET A 244 17.32 25.01 40.09
N LYS A 245 17.48 26.32 39.88
CA LYS A 245 17.76 27.27 40.97
C LYS A 245 16.47 27.63 41.73
N ALA A 246 15.45 26.78 41.69
CA ALA A 246 14.34 26.87 42.65
C ALA A 246 14.85 26.40 44.02
N SER A 247 15.27 27.34 44.87
CA SER A 247 15.53 27.07 46.28
C SER A 247 14.19 26.91 47.00
N GLY A 248 13.83 25.69 47.42
CA GLY A 248 12.65 25.45 48.24
C GLY A 248 11.94 24.10 48.03
N TYR A 249 10.76 23.99 48.67
CA TYR A 249 9.92 22.79 48.82
C TYR A 249 9.60 22.05 47.49
N PHE A 250 9.49 22.79 46.37
CA PHE A 250 9.13 22.28 45.04
C PHE A 250 10.25 21.49 44.33
N ARG A 251 11.47 21.42 44.87
CA ARG A 251 12.59 20.68 44.25
C ARG A 251 12.28 19.18 44.14
N LYS A 252 11.66 18.58 45.18
CA LYS A 252 11.26 17.16 45.17
C LYS A 252 10.20 16.87 44.11
N GLU A 253 9.23 17.77 43.96
CA GLU A 253 8.16 17.63 42.96
C GLU A 253 8.69 17.73 41.53
N PHE A 254 9.70 18.57 41.28
CA PHE A 254 10.35 18.69 39.99
C PHE A 254 11.08 17.38 39.60
N TYR A 255 11.92 16.81 40.49
CA TYR A 255 12.57 15.52 40.25
C TYR A 255 11.57 14.38 40.08
N ALA A 256 10.49 14.36 40.86
CA ALA A 256 9.40 13.40 40.69
C ALA A 256 8.75 13.53 39.30
N GLY A 257 8.49 14.75 38.83
CA GLY A 257 7.98 15.01 37.48
C GLY A 257 8.86 14.46 36.36
N TYR A 258 10.18 14.65 36.43
CA TYR A 258 11.10 14.05 35.44
C TYR A 258 11.20 12.53 35.56
N ALA A 259 11.18 11.99 36.79
CA ALA A 259 11.19 10.54 36.99
C ALA A 259 9.92 9.89 36.40
N PHE A 260 8.77 10.56 36.48
CA PHE A 260 7.54 10.11 35.82
C PHE A 260 7.58 10.28 34.30
N ALA A 261 8.26 11.31 33.78
CA ALA A 261 8.41 11.52 32.34
C ALA A 261 9.53 10.65 31.71
N SER A 262 10.51 10.19 32.48
CA SER A 262 11.69 9.49 31.96
C SER A 262 11.38 8.19 31.20
N PRO A 263 10.38 7.36 31.58
CA PRO A 263 10.03 6.18 30.78
C PRO A 263 9.60 6.55 29.35
N TRP A 264 8.89 7.66 29.16
CA TRP A 264 8.50 8.13 27.83
C TRP A 264 9.71 8.61 27.02
N PHE A 265 10.60 9.41 27.62
CA PHE A 265 11.81 9.88 26.93
C PHE A 265 12.74 8.74 26.54
N ILE A 266 12.99 7.80 27.47
CA ILE A 266 13.82 6.63 27.22
C ILE A 266 13.18 5.77 26.13
N GLY A 267 11.88 5.51 26.22
CA GLY A 267 11.13 4.78 25.20
C GLY A 267 11.21 5.44 23.83
N PHE A 268 10.98 6.75 23.75
CA PHE A 268 11.09 7.52 22.51
C PHE A 268 12.49 7.45 21.93
N ILE A 269 13.52 7.65 22.74
CA ILE A 269 14.91 7.59 22.30
C ILE A 269 15.24 6.23 21.70
N VAL A 270 14.97 5.16 22.45
CA VAL A 270 15.41 3.80 22.08
C VAL A 270 14.59 3.26 20.92
N PHE A 271 13.27 3.40 20.98
CA PHE A 271 12.34 2.79 20.02
C PHE A 271 11.88 3.73 18.90
N GLY A 272 11.99 5.04 19.08
CA GLY A 272 11.66 6.03 18.05
C GLY A 272 12.90 6.66 17.42
N GLY A 273 13.69 7.39 18.22
CA GLY A 273 14.88 8.12 17.79
C GLY A 273 15.97 7.21 17.24
N GLY A 274 16.19 6.03 17.83
CA GLY A 274 17.16 5.05 17.40
C GLY A 274 16.91 4.58 15.96
N PRO A 275 15.73 4.02 15.65
CA PRO A 275 15.35 3.66 14.28
C PRO A 275 15.35 4.84 13.29
N ILE A 276 14.93 6.04 13.72
CA ILE A 276 15.00 7.25 12.87
C ILE A 276 16.45 7.54 12.50
N PHE A 277 17.35 7.61 13.48
CA PHE A 277 18.76 7.86 13.25
C PHE A 277 19.41 6.77 12.40
N PHE A 278 19.11 5.50 12.68
CA PHE A 278 19.57 4.38 11.87
C PHE A 278 19.12 4.52 10.41
N SER A 279 17.85 4.89 10.16
CA SER A 279 17.35 5.13 8.81
C SER A 279 18.10 6.27 8.10
N LEU A 280 18.47 7.33 8.83
CA LEU A 280 19.27 8.43 8.28
C LEU A 280 20.65 7.95 7.82
N VAL A 281 21.30 7.11 8.62
CA VAL A 281 22.60 6.57 8.24
C VAL A 281 22.47 5.61 7.05
N MET A 282 21.43 4.78 7.04
CA MET A 282 21.15 3.87 5.94
C MET A 282 20.80 4.60 4.64
N SER A 283 20.26 5.82 4.69
CA SER A 283 19.96 6.59 3.47
C SER A 283 21.21 6.95 2.66
N PHE A 284 22.39 7.00 3.28
CA PHE A 284 23.67 7.22 2.62
C PHE A 284 24.40 5.92 2.24
N SER A 285 23.76 4.78 2.43
CA SER A 285 24.35 3.46 2.20
C SER A 285 23.55 2.66 1.16
N GLN A 286 24.21 1.80 0.42
CA GLN A 286 23.57 0.72 -0.32
C GLN A 286 23.37 -0.43 0.66
N TYR A 287 22.13 -0.58 1.12
CA TYR A 287 21.75 -1.60 2.09
C TYR A 287 20.54 -2.39 1.60
N ASP A 288 20.68 -3.72 1.58
CA ASP A 288 19.68 -4.68 1.12
C ASP A 288 19.26 -5.70 2.19
N VAL A 289 19.59 -5.44 3.46
CA VAL A 289 19.33 -6.29 4.64
C VAL A 289 20.17 -7.57 4.70
N PHE A 290 20.57 -8.14 3.56
CA PHE A 290 21.28 -9.40 3.50
C PHE A 290 22.80 -9.24 3.51
N ASN A 291 23.30 -8.17 2.90
CA ASN A 291 24.73 -7.87 2.82
C ASN A 291 25.10 -6.71 3.76
N PRO A 292 26.37 -6.65 4.20
CA PRO A 292 26.89 -5.48 4.90
C PRO A 292 26.65 -4.21 4.08
N PRO A 293 26.20 -3.10 4.71
CA PRO A 293 25.92 -1.87 3.99
C PRO A 293 27.22 -1.26 3.44
N GLY A 294 27.19 -0.90 2.15
CA GLY A 294 28.28 -0.17 1.50
C GLY A 294 28.00 1.34 1.49
N PHE A 295 28.97 2.17 1.87
CA PHE A 295 28.77 3.63 1.87
C PHE A 295 28.74 4.20 0.44
N VAL A 296 27.61 4.82 0.05
CA VAL A 296 27.41 5.40 -1.29
C VAL A 296 27.26 6.93 -1.29
N GLY A 297 27.33 7.56 -0.11
CA GLY A 297 27.12 9.00 0.06
C GLY A 297 25.74 9.42 -0.47
N PHE A 298 25.69 10.46 -1.31
CA PHE A 298 24.43 11.03 -1.82
C PHE A 298 23.84 10.29 -3.03
N LYS A 299 24.40 9.15 -3.44
CA LYS A 299 23.98 8.45 -4.67
C LYS A 299 22.51 8.00 -4.66
N ASN A 300 21.97 7.65 -3.49
CA ASN A 300 20.56 7.31 -3.36
C ASN A 300 19.66 8.52 -3.68
N TYR A 301 20.03 9.71 -3.20
CA TYR A 301 19.31 10.95 -3.46
C TYR A 301 19.44 11.39 -4.92
N THR A 302 20.64 11.33 -5.52
CA THR A 302 20.80 11.69 -6.94
C THR A 302 19.96 10.76 -7.82
N ASN A 303 20.02 9.45 -7.58
CA ASN A 303 19.21 8.48 -8.31
C ASN A 303 17.70 8.72 -8.16
N LEU A 304 17.26 9.14 -6.97
CA LEU A 304 15.86 9.49 -6.69
C LEU A 304 15.37 10.67 -7.54
N PHE A 305 16.17 11.73 -7.64
CA PHE A 305 15.77 12.95 -8.36
C PHE A 305 15.99 12.89 -9.87
N THR A 306 16.95 12.08 -10.37
CA THR A 306 17.31 12.08 -11.81
C THR A 306 16.83 10.85 -12.57
N ASN A 307 16.81 9.68 -11.95
CA ASN A 307 16.70 8.40 -12.66
C ASN A 307 15.42 7.61 -12.31
N ASP A 308 14.62 8.06 -11.34
CA ASP A 308 13.40 7.38 -10.91
C ASP A 308 12.14 8.13 -11.39
N PRO A 309 11.51 7.71 -12.50
CA PRO A 309 10.28 8.34 -12.97
C PRO A 309 9.08 8.09 -12.05
N LEU A 310 9.10 7.01 -11.25
CA LEU A 310 8.00 6.69 -10.34
C LEU A 310 8.01 7.60 -9.11
N PHE A 311 9.16 8.16 -8.75
CA PHE A 311 9.27 9.13 -7.67
C PHE A 311 8.31 10.31 -7.87
N TYR A 312 8.46 11.05 -8.98
CA TYR A 312 7.63 12.22 -9.27
C TYR A 312 6.16 11.86 -9.45
N LYS A 313 5.89 10.71 -10.11
CA LYS A 313 4.52 10.22 -10.26
C LYS A 313 3.86 9.95 -8.91
N SER A 314 4.59 9.30 -8.00
CA SER A 314 4.06 8.97 -6.68
C SER A 314 3.86 10.20 -5.79
N LEU A 315 4.77 11.18 -5.88
CA LEU A 315 4.64 12.46 -5.22
C LEU A 315 3.43 13.24 -5.75
N TRP A 316 3.24 13.30 -7.07
CA TRP A 316 2.10 13.98 -7.68
C TRP A 316 0.77 13.35 -7.27
N ASN A 317 0.68 12.01 -7.27
CA ASN A 317 -0.50 11.32 -6.80
C ASN A 317 -0.82 11.65 -5.33
N THR A 318 0.20 11.73 -4.48
CA THR A 318 0.05 12.11 -3.07
C THR A 318 -0.39 13.58 -2.92
N VAL A 319 0.18 14.50 -3.69
CA VAL A 319 -0.24 15.92 -3.70
C VAL A 319 -1.69 16.07 -4.18
N PHE A 320 -2.07 15.36 -5.24
CA PHE A 320 -3.45 15.34 -5.74
C PHE A 320 -4.42 14.83 -4.66
N MET A 321 -4.01 13.83 -3.89
CA MET A 321 -4.80 13.33 -2.77
C MET A 321 -5.06 14.43 -1.73
N GLY A 322 -4.22 15.48 -1.64
CA GLY A 322 -4.40 16.63 -0.76
C GLY A 322 -5.73 17.37 -0.93
N LEU A 323 -6.41 17.22 -2.07
CA LEU A 323 -7.78 17.69 -2.26
C LEU A 323 -8.77 17.09 -1.25
N ASN A 324 -8.47 15.92 -0.68
CA ASN A 324 -9.30 15.32 0.38
C ASN A 324 -9.35 16.18 1.64
N VAL A 325 -8.30 16.95 1.95
CA VAL A 325 -8.18 17.71 3.20
C VAL A 325 -9.25 18.81 3.28
N PRO A 326 -9.33 19.77 2.34
CA PRO A 326 -10.36 20.80 2.39
C PRO A 326 -11.78 20.20 2.28
N LEU A 327 -11.97 19.13 1.50
CA LEU A 327 -13.27 18.46 1.40
C LEU A 327 -13.71 17.83 2.73
N SER A 328 -12.79 17.13 3.41
CA SER A 328 -13.06 16.50 4.71
C SER A 328 -13.27 17.54 5.80
N MET A 329 -12.51 18.65 5.77
CA MET A 329 -12.70 19.76 6.69
C MET A 329 -14.06 20.45 6.49
N ALA A 330 -14.44 20.75 5.25
CA ALA A 330 -15.72 21.36 4.93
C ALA A 330 -16.89 20.47 5.33
N LEU A 331 -16.82 19.17 5.01
CA LEU A 331 -17.84 18.20 5.38
C LEU A 331 -17.91 18.01 6.91
N GLY A 332 -16.76 17.88 7.57
CA GLY A 332 -16.68 17.73 9.03
C GLY A 332 -17.25 18.94 9.77
N LEU A 333 -16.96 20.16 9.30
CA LEU A 333 -17.54 21.39 9.84
C LEU A 333 -19.05 21.45 9.59
N GLY A 334 -19.51 21.10 8.38
CA GLY A 334 -20.94 21.05 8.07
C GLY A 334 -21.71 20.08 8.96
N ILE A 335 -21.17 18.87 9.16
CA ILE A 335 -21.72 17.87 10.09
C ILE A 335 -21.74 18.43 11.52
N ALA A 336 -20.64 19.06 11.98
CA ALA A 336 -20.56 19.63 13.31
C ALA A 336 -21.56 20.77 13.53
N MET A 337 -21.81 21.62 12.54
CA MET A 337 -22.83 22.68 12.62
C MET A 337 -24.26 22.14 12.67
N LEU A 338 -24.54 21.03 11.98
CA LEU A 338 -25.84 20.36 12.08
C LEU A 338 -26.05 19.76 13.48
N LEU A 339 -24.96 19.29 14.08
CA LEU A 339 -24.91 18.63 15.39
C LEU A 339 -24.64 19.55 16.56
N SER A 340 -24.38 20.84 16.32
CA SER A 340 -24.23 21.82 17.39
C SER A 340 -25.59 22.29 17.93
N ARG A 341 -26.67 22.07 17.17
CA ARG A 341 -28.05 22.35 17.61
C ARG A 341 -28.49 21.32 18.66
N GLU A 342 -29.11 21.79 19.73
CA GLU A 342 -29.64 20.92 20.79
C GLU A 342 -30.94 20.24 20.34
N VAL A 343 -30.82 19.18 19.55
CA VAL A 343 -31.95 18.36 19.08
C VAL A 343 -32.09 17.10 19.93
N ARG A 344 -33.31 16.59 20.11
CA ARG A 344 -33.53 15.28 20.75
C ARG A 344 -32.90 14.17 19.90
N GLY A 345 -32.18 13.24 20.54
CA GLY A 345 -31.52 12.10 19.86
C GLY A 345 -30.06 12.31 19.45
N MET A 346 -29.42 13.40 19.88
CA MET A 346 -28.04 13.78 19.51
C MET A 346 -26.97 12.69 19.74
N GLY A 347 -27.14 11.82 20.74
CA GLY A 347 -26.23 10.70 20.97
C GLY A 347 -26.18 9.71 19.79
N VAL A 348 -27.33 9.38 19.20
CA VAL A 348 -27.43 8.47 18.06
C VAL A 348 -26.78 9.07 16.82
N TYR A 349 -27.06 10.34 16.53
CA TYR A 349 -26.47 11.03 15.38
C TYR A 349 -24.94 11.10 15.48
N ARG A 350 -24.39 11.47 16.65
CA ARG A 350 -22.93 11.47 16.86
C ARG A 350 -22.32 10.09 16.61
N THR A 351 -22.98 9.03 17.09
CA THR A 351 -22.50 7.65 16.85
C THR A 351 -22.49 7.31 15.36
N ILE A 352 -23.56 7.62 14.61
CA ILE A 352 -23.64 7.31 13.17
C ILE A 352 -22.55 8.04 12.39
N PHE A 353 -22.34 9.35 12.64
CA PHE A 353 -21.33 10.12 11.91
C PHE A 353 -19.89 9.81 12.36
N TYR A 354 -19.69 9.38 13.61
CA TYR A 354 -18.37 9.01 14.11
C TYR A 354 -17.96 7.58 13.74
N LEU A 355 -18.93 6.68 13.52
CA LEU A 355 -18.70 5.26 13.23
C LEU A 355 -17.68 5.03 12.08
N PRO A 356 -17.75 5.73 10.92
CA PRO A 356 -16.78 5.56 9.85
C PRO A 356 -15.33 5.82 10.27
N ALA A 357 -15.09 6.77 11.18
CA ALA A 357 -13.75 7.16 11.61
C ALA A 357 -13.10 6.14 12.57
N VAL A 358 -13.92 5.32 13.24
CA VAL A 358 -13.46 4.28 14.17
C VAL A 358 -13.22 2.94 13.45
N MET A 359 -13.77 2.78 12.24
CA MET A 359 -13.59 1.56 11.48
C MET A 359 -12.11 1.33 11.12
N PRO A 360 -11.58 0.10 11.29
CA PRO A 360 -10.25 -0.24 10.84
C PRO A 360 -10.10 0.04 9.33
N ALA A 361 -9.03 0.73 8.94
CA ALA A 361 -8.82 1.15 7.55
C ALA A 361 -8.88 -0.03 6.55
N VAL A 362 -8.40 -1.21 6.95
CA VAL A 362 -8.47 -2.44 6.15
C VAL A 362 -9.91 -2.87 5.88
N ALA A 363 -10.74 -2.90 6.93
CA ALA A 363 -12.15 -3.29 6.82
C ALA A 363 -12.93 -2.28 5.98
N ALA A 364 -12.69 -0.98 6.20
CA ALA A 364 -13.27 0.08 5.39
C ALA A 364 -12.86 -0.06 3.92
N SER A 365 -11.58 -0.32 3.61
CA SER A 365 -11.13 -0.56 2.23
C SER A 365 -11.85 -1.73 1.56
N ILE A 366 -12.06 -2.84 2.28
CA ILE A 366 -12.78 -4.00 1.73
C ILE A 366 -14.24 -3.63 1.44
N LEU A 367 -14.94 -2.98 2.38
CA LEU A 367 -16.31 -2.50 2.18
C LEU A 367 -16.41 -1.62 0.93
N TRP A 368 -15.49 -0.66 0.78
CA TRP A 368 -15.51 0.27 -0.35
C TRP A 368 -15.17 -0.39 -1.68
N ILE A 369 -14.40 -1.48 -1.71
CA ILE A 369 -14.22 -2.29 -2.95
C ILE A 369 -15.56 -2.82 -3.44
N TRP A 370 -16.45 -3.27 -2.53
CA TRP A 370 -17.78 -3.76 -2.89
C TRP A 370 -18.69 -2.62 -3.34
N ILE A 371 -18.69 -1.49 -2.64
CA ILE A 371 -19.48 -0.30 -3.01
C ILE A 371 -19.08 0.23 -4.38
N PHE A 372 -17.77 0.26 -4.67
CA PHE A 372 -17.20 0.71 -5.93
C PHE A 372 -17.17 -0.36 -7.03
N ASN A 373 -17.79 -1.52 -6.81
CA ASN A 373 -17.87 -2.56 -7.83
C ASN A 373 -18.59 -2.02 -9.08
N PRO A 374 -17.99 -2.09 -10.29
CA PRO A 374 -18.60 -1.53 -11.49
C PRO A 374 -19.94 -2.16 -11.89
N GLN A 375 -20.23 -3.38 -11.43
CA GLN A 375 -21.38 -4.21 -11.84
C GLN A 375 -22.47 -4.19 -10.80
N GLU A 376 -22.12 -4.65 -9.60
CA GLU A 376 -23.03 -4.91 -8.49
C GLU A 376 -22.87 -3.88 -7.36
N GLY A 377 -22.09 -2.81 -7.62
CA GLY A 377 -21.78 -1.82 -6.60
C GLY A 377 -22.94 -0.87 -6.37
N VAL A 378 -23.32 -0.71 -5.11
CA VAL A 378 -24.41 0.18 -4.67
C VAL A 378 -24.29 1.58 -5.27
N LEU A 379 -23.07 2.12 -5.38
CA LEU A 379 -22.87 3.46 -5.90
C LEU A 379 -23.22 3.56 -7.39
N ASN A 380 -22.83 2.57 -8.20
CA ASN A 380 -23.21 2.53 -9.61
C ASN A 380 -24.70 2.24 -9.79
N SER A 381 -25.31 1.40 -8.95
CA SER A 381 -26.76 1.16 -9.00
C SER A 381 -27.57 2.44 -8.76
N ILE A 382 -27.14 3.29 -7.83
CA ILE A 382 -27.78 4.59 -7.57
C ILE A 382 -27.53 5.56 -8.74
N LEU A 383 -26.29 5.64 -9.24
CA LEU A 383 -25.94 6.51 -10.35
C LEU A 383 -26.65 6.13 -11.66
N GLY A 384 -26.84 4.84 -11.90
CA GLY A 384 -27.60 4.33 -13.05
C GLY A 384 -29.06 4.79 -13.05
N GLN A 385 -29.70 4.93 -11.88
CA GLN A 385 -31.08 5.42 -11.76
C GLN A 385 -31.23 6.89 -12.22
N VAL A 386 -30.17 7.69 -12.06
CA VAL A 386 -30.14 9.09 -12.51
C VAL A 386 -29.50 9.25 -13.90
N GLY A 387 -29.31 8.15 -14.63
CA GLY A 387 -28.83 8.15 -16.02
C GLY A 387 -27.32 8.25 -16.19
N VAL A 388 -26.52 8.12 -15.12
CA VAL A 388 -25.06 8.14 -15.21
C VAL A 388 -24.53 6.76 -15.63
N PRO A 389 -23.68 6.67 -16.67
CA PRO A 389 -23.08 5.40 -17.08
C PRO A 389 -22.24 4.75 -15.97
N ASN A 390 -22.15 3.41 -15.99
CA ASN A 390 -21.37 2.66 -15.00
C ASN A 390 -19.90 3.11 -14.97
N ILE A 391 -19.49 3.68 -13.84
CA ILE A 391 -18.13 4.17 -13.61
C ILE A 391 -17.24 3.01 -13.14
N LYS A 392 -16.05 2.91 -13.72
CA LYS A 392 -15.02 1.93 -13.33
C LYS A 392 -14.13 2.50 -12.22
N TRP A 393 -14.72 2.75 -11.06
CA TRP A 393 -14.12 3.51 -9.95
C TRP A 393 -12.66 3.17 -9.65
N LEU A 394 -12.33 1.89 -9.51
CA LEU A 394 -10.97 1.44 -9.13
C LEU A 394 -10.13 0.94 -10.32
N GLN A 395 -10.77 0.72 -11.48
CA GLN A 395 -10.14 0.14 -12.66
C GLN A 395 -9.80 1.18 -13.74
N ASP A 396 -10.19 2.43 -13.53
CA ASP A 396 -9.91 3.56 -14.42
C ASP A 396 -8.93 4.56 -13.78
N GLU A 397 -7.99 5.09 -14.58
CA GLU A 397 -6.96 6.02 -14.10
C GLU A 397 -7.57 7.33 -13.58
N ALA A 398 -8.57 7.86 -14.27
CA ALA A 398 -9.20 9.12 -13.90
C ALA A 398 -10.05 8.99 -12.63
N TRP A 399 -10.71 7.83 -12.44
CA TRP A 399 -11.63 7.62 -11.31
C TRP A 399 -10.99 7.00 -10.05
N SER A 400 -9.86 6.30 -10.19
CA SER A 400 -9.20 5.62 -9.07
C SER A 400 -8.82 6.54 -7.91
N LYS A 401 -8.28 7.75 -8.18
CA LYS A 401 -7.97 8.73 -7.14
C LYS A 401 -9.24 9.36 -6.53
N PRO A 402 -10.21 9.86 -7.32
CA PRO A 402 -11.50 10.30 -6.79
C PRO A 402 -12.21 9.27 -5.90
N ALA A 403 -12.19 7.98 -6.26
CA ALA A 403 -12.77 6.92 -5.45
C ALA A 403 -12.13 6.84 -4.05
N LEU A 404 -10.79 6.94 -3.97
CA LEU A 404 -10.09 6.98 -2.69
C LEU A 404 -10.38 8.25 -1.90
N ILE A 405 -10.56 9.39 -2.57
CA ILE A 405 -10.95 10.66 -1.92
C ILE A 405 -12.35 10.53 -1.32
N ILE A 406 -13.32 9.99 -2.06
CA ILE A 406 -14.69 9.75 -1.58
C ILE A 406 -14.67 8.86 -0.32
N MET A 407 -13.91 7.77 -0.35
CA MET A 407 -13.73 6.90 0.82
C MET A 407 -13.12 7.66 2.02
N THR A 408 -12.11 8.50 1.78
CA THR A 408 -11.43 9.24 2.85
C THR A 408 -12.36 10.29 3.47
N VAL A 409 -13.11 11.00 2.63
CA VAL A 409 -14.09 12.03 3.04
C VAL A 409 -15.25 11.41 3.82
N TRP A 410 -15.62 10.16 3.56
CA TRP A 410 -16.60 9.44 4.38
C TRP A 410 -16.17 9.30 5.86
N GLY A 411 -14.86 9.28 6.13
CA GLY A 411 -14.28 9.31 7.48
C GLY A 411 -14.24 10.71 8.13
N ALA A 412 -14.72 11.77 7.46
CA ALA A 412 -14.63 13.15 7.96
C ALA A 412 -15.32 13.37 9.31
N GLY A 413 -16.25 12.50 9.72
CA GLY A 413 -16.86 12.54 11.05
C GLY A 413 -15.87 12.37 12.20
N GLY A 414 -14.64 11.92 11.96
CA GLY A 414 -13.59 11.88 12.98
C GLY A 414 -13.16 13.27 13.46
N SER A 415 -13.05 14.25 12.55
CA SER A 415 -12.67 15.64 12.91
C SER A 415 -13.84 16.45 13.49
N MET A 416 -15.07 15.93 13.39
CA MET A 416 -16.28 16.54 13.95
C MET A 416 -16.16 16.87 15.43
N ILE A 417 -15.53 16.02 16.25
CA ILE A 417 -15.38 16.27 17.69
C ILE A 417 -14.57 17.54 17.95
N ILE A 418 -13.51 17.74 17.17
CA ILE A 418 -12.67 18.94 17.24
C ILE A 418 -13.47 20.17 16.81
N TRP A 419 -14.26 20.06 15.73
CA TRP A 419 -15.13 21.14 15.29
C TRP A 419 -16.22 21.50 16.31
N LEU A 420 -16.84 20.49 16.94
CA LEU A 420 -17.86 20.70 17.97
C LEU A 420 -17.27 21.38 19.21
N ALA A 421 -16.06 20.99 19.63
CA ALA A 421 -15.35 21.66 20.71
C ALA A 421 -15.09 23.13 20.38
N GLY A 422 -14.62 23.41 19.17
CA GLY A 422 -14.39 24.78 18.71
C GLY A 422 -15.67 25.61 18.62
N LEU A 423 -16.73 25.07 18.03
CA LEU A 423 -18.03 25.75 17.91
C LEU A 423 -18.65 26.08 19.27
N LYS A 424 -18.51 25.18 20.25
CA LYS A 424 -18.99 25.39 21.63
C LYS A 424 -18.12 26.37 22.42
N GLY A 425 -16.87 26.56 22.02
CA GLY A 425 -15.97 27.53 22.65
C GLY A 425 -16.32 28.98 22.31
N ILE A 426 -17.01 29.22 21.18
CA ILE A 426 -17.33 30.58 20.72
C ILE A 426 -18.31 31.25 21.69
N PRO A 427 -17.94 32.38 22.34
CA PRO A 427 -18.81 33.07 23.27
C PRO A 427 -20.12 33.53 22.61
N GLN A 428 -21.25 33.25 23.25
CA GLN A 428 -22.58 33.53 22.69
C GLN A 428 -22.83 35.03 22.44
N HIS A 429 -22.27 35.91 23.26
CA HIS A 429 -22.43 37.36 23.12
C HIS A 429 -21.90 37.91 21.78
N LEU A 430 -20.93 37.24 21.14
CA LEU A 430 -20.45 37.64 19.80
C LEU A 430 -21.52 37.42 18.73
N TYR A 431 -22.33 36.36 18.86
CA TYR A 431 -23.43 36.08 17.96
C TYR A 431 -24.61 37.04 18.17
N GLU A 432 -24.88 37.41 19.43
CA GLU A 432 -25.93 38.36 19.80
C GLU A 432 -25.59 39.78 19.34
N ALA A 433 -24.36 40.24 19.57
CA ALA A 433 -23.88 41.53 19.07
C ALA A 433 -23.99 41.63 17.54
N ALA A 434 -23.55 40.59 16.82
CA ALA A 434 -23.67 40.56 15.36
C ALA A 434 -25.13 40.57 14.89
N GLU A 435 -26.05 39.95 15.63
CA GLU A 435 -27.48 39.94 15.31
C GLU A 435 -28.12 41.32 15.54
N LEU A 436 -27.72 42.04 16.60
CA LEU A 436 -28.11 43.43 16.82
C LEU A 436 -27.63 44.36 15.70
N ASP A 437 -26.45 44.10 15.14
CA ASP A 437 -25.88 44.82 13.98
C ASP A 437 -26.52 44.41 12.63
N GLY A 438 -27.56 43.58 12.64
CA GLY A 438 -28.27 43.13 11.43
C GLY A 438 -27.52 42.08 10.61
N ALA A 439 -26.55 41.37 11.19
CA ALA A 439 -25.82 40.33 10.49
C ALA A 439 -26.68 39.05 10.36
N GLY A 440 -27.08 38.73 9.13
CA GLY A 440 -27.74 37.47 8.80
C GLY A 440 -26.86 36.23 9.02
N PRO A 441 -27.43 35.01 8.94
CA PRO A 441 -26.72 33.75 9.24
C PRO A 441 -25.42 33.54 8.44
N VAL A 442 -25.41 33.89 7.15
CA VAL A 442 -24.23 33.79 6.29
C VAL A 442 -23.15 34.77 6.73
N ARG A 443 -23.53 36.00 7.09
CA ARG A 443 -22.58 37.03 7.53
C ARG A 443 -21.96 36.64 8.88
N ARG A 444 -22.76 36.13 9.82
CA ARG A 444 -22.28 35.57 11.10
C ARG A 444 -21.35 34.36 10.92
N PHE A 445 -21.62 33.50 9.94
CA PHE A 445 -20.74 32.37 9.64
C PHE A 445 -19.34 32.84 9.20
N PHE A 446 -19.26 33.71 8.19
CA PHE A 446 -17.97 34.14 7.64
C PHE A 446 -17.22 35.16 8.52
N HIS A 447 -17.91 35.99 9.29
CA HIS A 447 -17.29 37.08 10.06
C HIS A 447 -17.16 36.81 11.56
N VAL A 448 -17.88 35.83 12.11
CA VAL A 448 -17.78 35.43 13.53
C VAL A 448 -17.28 34.00 13.64
N THR A 449 -17.96 33.05 13.00
CA THR A 449 -17.69 31.61 13.21
C THR A 449 -16.35 31.19 12.62
N ILE A 450 -16.10 31.45 11.34
CA ILE A 450 -14.85 31.05 10.68
C ILE A 450 -13.60 31.69 11.32
N PRO A 451 -13.57 33.00 11.63
CA PRO A 451 -12.43 33.61 12.31
C PRO A 451 -12.15 33.00 13.69
N MET A 452 -13.18 32.77 14.50
CA MET A 452 -13.04 32.14 15.82
C MET A 452 -12.63 30.66 15.73
N LEU A 453 -13.00 29.97 14.64
CA LEU A 453 -12.55 28.61 14.37
C LEU A 453 -11.15 28.53 13.75
N SER A 454 -10.49 29.64 13.44
CA SER A 454 -9.20 29.64 12.73
C SER A 454 -8.10 28.78 13.38
N PRO A 455 -7.96 28.66 14.72
CA PRO A 455 -6.99 27.74 15.32
C PRO A 455 -7.32 26.27 15.05
N TYR A 456 -8.61 25.92 15.06
CA TYR A 456 -9.11 24.58 14.76
C TYR A 456 -8.98 24.24 13.27
N ILE A 457 -9.19 25.22 12.39
CA ILE A 457 -8.93 25.10 10.94
C ILE A 457 -7.45 24.80 10.71
N LEU A 458 -6.54 25.55 11.33
CA LEU A 458 -5.11 25.32 11.20
C LEU A 458 -4.71 23.92 11.67
N PHE A 459 -5.18 23.50 12.85
CA PHE A 459 -4.87 22.18 13.39
C PHE A 459 -5.32 21.06 12.45
N ASN A 460 -6.57 21.11 11.99
CA ASN A 460 -7.12 20.11 11.07
C ASN A 460 -6.41 20.14 9.71
N LEU A 461 -6.01 21.30 9.21
CA LEU A 461 -5.25 21.44 7.97
C LEU A 461 -3.88 20.77 8.08
N ILE A 462 -3.14 21.04 9.16
CA ILE A 462 -1.81 20.45 9.40
C ILE A 462 -1.94 18.94 9.52
N MET A 463 -2.84 18.45 10.38
CA MET A 463 -3.03 17.02 10.61
C MET A 463 -3.53 16.30 9.36
N GLY A 464 -4.47 16.91 8.62
CA GLY A 464 -4.99 16.36 7.36
C GLY A 464 -3.93 16.27 6.27
N LEU A 465 -3.06 17.27 6.15
CA LEU A 465 -1.94 17.24 5.22
C LEU A 465 -0.91 16.17 5.61
N ILE A 466 -0.51 16.09 6.88
CA ILE A 466 0.39 15.03 7.36
C ILE A 466 -0.20 13.65 7.02
N GLY A 467 -1.48 13.43 7.34
CA GLY A 467 -2.18 12.18 7.04
C GLY A 467 -2.24 11.86 5.53
N THR A 468 -2.48 12.87 4.69
CA THR A 468 -2.50 12.72 3.23
C THR A 468 -1.14 12.26 2.69
N PHE A 469 -0.05 12.87 3.16
CA PHE A 469 1.30 12.50 2.76
C PHE A 469 1.71 11.10 3.27
N GLN A 470 0.97 10.55 4.23
CA GLN A 470 1.16 9.21 4.79
C GLN A 470 0.19 8.15 4.24
N VAL A 471 -0.62 8.48 3.22
CA VAL A 471 -1.58 7.53 2.64
C VAL A 471 -0.87 6.29 2.08
N PHE A 472 -1.26 5.13 2.60
CA PHE A 472 -0.72 3.81 2.23
C PHE A 472 -1.82 2.76 2.12
N THR A 473 -2.58 2.55 3.21
CA THR A 473 -3.46 1.39 3.39
C THR A 473 -4.49 1.25 2.28
N GLN A 474 -5.25 2.31 1.97
CA GLN A 474 -6.28 2.23 0.92
C GLN A 474 -5.70 1.91 -0.46
N ALA A 475 -4.55 2.51 -0.81
CA ALA A 475 -3.88 2.20 -2.07
C ALA A 475 -3.33 0.78 -2.09
N TYR A 476 -2.77 0.29 -0.98
CA TYR A 476 -2.24 -1.07 -0.91
C TYR A 476 -3.34 -2.12 -1.10
N ILE A 477 -4.50 -1.91 -0.46
CA ILE A 477 -5.59 -2.89 -0.42
C ILE A 477 -6.49 -2.80 -1.64
N MET A 478 -7.00 -1.61 -1.96
CA MET A 478 -8.08 -1.44 -2.94
C MET A 478 -7.58 -1.53 -4.37
N THR A 479 -6.41 -0.96 -4.63
CA THR A 479 -5.88 -0.85 -6.00
C THR A 479 -4.50 -1.46 -6.12
N ARG A 480 -3.78 -1.71 -5.03
CA ARG A 480 -2.32 -1.95 -4.96
C ARG A 480 -1.50 -1.02 -5.88
N GLY A 481 -1.93 0.23 -6.09
CA GLY A 481 -1.20 1.29 -6.79
C GLY A 481 -1.63 1.62 -8.22
N GLY A 482 -2.57 0.90 -8.83
CA GLY A 482 -2.99 1.16 -10.21
C GLY A 482 -4.40 1.74 -10.36
N PRO A 483 -4.94 1.77 -11.59
CA PRO A 483 -4.26 1.42 -12.86
C PRO A 483 -3.20 2.45 -13.28
N LEU A 484 -2.25 2.07 -14.14
CA LEU A 484 -1.20 2.96 -14.65
C LEU A 484 -0.47 3.71 -13.52
N ASP A 485 -0.14 3.05 -12.41
CA ASP A 485 0.45 3.68 -11.23
C ASP A 485 -0.32 4.92 -10.68
N SER A 486 -1.62 5.09 -10.99
CA SER A 486 -2.43 6.27 -10.63
C SER A 486 -2.66 6.45 -9.14
N THR A 487 -2.59 5.36 -8.39
CA THR A 487 -2.74 5.31 -6.93
C THR A 487 -1.45 4.84 -6.25
N LEU A 488 -0.33 4.84 -6.97
CA LEU A 488 0.99 4.65 -6.39
C LEU A 488 1.33 5.92 -5.62
N PHE A 489 0.98 5.97 -4.33
CA PHE A 489 1.35 7.08 -3.45
C PHE A 489 2.77 6.94 -2.93
N TYR A 490 3.35 8.06 -2.48
CA TYR A 490 4.74 8.14 -2.06
C TYR A 490 5.13 7.06 -1.02
N VAL A 491 4.37 6.92 0.06
CA VAL A 491 4.66 5.92 1.11
C VAL A 491 4.53 4.50 0.58
N TYR A 492 3.61 4.26 -0.36
CA TYR A 492 3.51 2.94 -0.98
C TYR A 492 4.67 2.64 -1.94
N ALA A 493 5.17 3.64 -2.68
CA ALA A 493 6.40 3.52 -3.46
C ALA A 493 7.63 3.25 -2.58
N LEU A 494 7.74 3.94 -1.44
CA LEU A 494 8.75 3.69 -0.42
C LEU A 494 8.66 2.26 0.11
N PHE A 495 7.47 1.80 0.49
CA PHE A 495 7.23 0.44 0.97
C PHE A 495 7.65 -0.62 -0.06
N ASN A 496 7.30 -0.42 -1.34
CA ASN A 496 7.73 -1.33 -2.41
C ASN A 496 9.25 -1.40 -2.51
N ASN A 497 9.94 -0.25 -2.44
CA ASN A 497 11.40 -0.23 -2.47
C ASN A 497 12.02 -0.93 -1.24
N ALA A 498 11.49 -0.70 -0.05
CA ALA A 498 11.99 -1.30 1.20
C ALA A 498 11.78 -2.82 1.24
N PHE A 499 10.54 -3.27 1.02
CA PHE A 499 10.13 -4.64 1.36
C PHE A 499 9.89 -5.54 0.16
N ARG A 500 9.59 -4.99 -1.03
CA ARG A 500 9.43 -5.82 -2.25
C ARG A 500 10.70 -5.89 -3.06
N TYR A 501 11.44 -4.79 -3.13
CA TYR A 501 12.68 -4.71 -3.91
C TYR A 501 13.94 -4.80 -3.04
N MET A 502 13.78 -4.85 -1.71
CA MET A 502 14.89 -4.95 -0.75
C MET A 502 15.97 -3.87 -0.95
N LYS A 503 15.55 -2.65 -1.32
CA LYS A 503 16.42 -1.46 -1.45
C LYS A 503 16.26 -0.57 -0.22
N MET A 504 16.64 -1.08 0.96
CA MET A 504 16.41 -0.39 2.24
C MET A 504 17.11 0.97 2.33
N GLY A 505 18.34 1.08 1.83
CA GLY A 505 19.05 2.36 1.82
C GLY A 505 18.35 3.41 0.94
N TYR A 506 17.90 3.00 -0.24
CA TYR A 506 17.13 3.87 -1.14
C TYR A 506 15.78 4.27 -0.54
N ALA A 507 15.05 3.32 0.05
CA ALA A 507 13.77 3.60 0.71
C ALA A 507 13.94 4.52 1.93
N SER A 508 15.06 4.42 2.64
CA SER A 508 15.40 5.34 3.73
C SER A 508 15.65 6.75 3.20
N ALA A 509 16.32 6.91 2.05
CA ALA A 509 16.45 8.22 1.39
C ALA A 509 15.08 8.81 1.01
N MET A 510 14.16 7.98 0.49
CA MET A 510 12.77 8.40 0.25
C MET A 510 12.07 8.85 1.54
N ALA A 511 12.24 8.13 2.65
CA ALA A 511 11.64 8.51 3.94
C ALA A 511 12.07 9.90 4.40
N TRP A 512 13.37 10.21 4.28
CA TRP A 512 13.92 11.51 4.66
C TRP A 512 13.50 12.65 3.74
N VAL A 513 13.36 12.39 2.44
CA VAL A 513 12.80 13.38 1.51
C VAL A 513 11.34 13.67 1.84
N LEU A 514 10.53 12.64 2.13
CA LEU A 514 9.14 12.84 2.57
C LEU A 514 9.06 13.62 3.87
N PHE A 515 9.90 13.28 4.86
CA PHE A 515 9.99 14.01 6.13
C PHE A 515 10.30 15.49 5.89
N ALA A 516 11.30 15.79 5.05
CA ALA A 516 11.64 17.18 4.72
C ALA A 516 10.49 17.91 4.04
N ILE A 517 9.78 17.27 3.10
CA ILE A 517 8.61 17.86 2.43
C ILE A 517 7.51 18.19 3.45
N VAL A 518 7.14 17.23 4.29
CA VAL A 518 6.11 17.42 5.31
C VAL A 518 6.52 18.49 6.31
N LEU A 519 7.77 18.47 6.79
CA LEU A 519 8.30 19.48 7.71
C LEU A 519 8.25 20.89 7.10
N LEU A 520 8.70 21.06 5.86
CA LEU A 520 8.65 22.35 5.17
C LEU A 520 7.22 22.85 4.99
N LEU A 521 6.29 21.97 4.61
CA LEU A 521 4.86 22.31 4.49
C LEU A 521 4.26 22.71 5.85
N THR A 522 4.60 22.00 6.93
CA THR A 522 4.12 22.33 8.29
C THR A 522 4.70 23.66 8.77
N LEU A 523 6.00 23.90 8.58
CA LEU A 523 6.65 25.16 8.93
C LEU A 523 6.07 26.33 8.13
N PHE A 524 5.80 26.12 6.84
CA PHE A 524 5.14 27.09 5.98
C PHE A 524 3.73 27.43 6.48
N GLN A 525 2.92 26.43 6.85
CA GLN A 525 1.58 26.62 7.41
C GLN A 525 1.60 27.39 8.74
N ILE A 526 2.49 27.04 9.66
CA ILE A 526 2.66 27.74 10.94
C ILE A 526 3.16 29.18 10.73
N ARG A 527 4.02 29.41 9.75
CA ARG A 527 4.47 30.77 9.42
C ARG A 527 3.33 31.60 8.83
N LEU A 528 2.49 31.01 7.99
CA LEU A 528 1.32 31.67 7.41
C LEU A 528 0.24 31.92 8.46
N SER A 529 0.05 31.01 9.41
CA SER A 529 -1.00 31.09 10.43
C SER A 529 -0.93 32.34 11.28
N ARG A 530 0.26 32.90 11.50
CA ARG A 530 0.45 34.20 12.19
C ARG A 530 -0.31 35.36 11.55
N ARG A 531 -0.78 35.23 10.31
CA ARG A 531 -1.53 36.28 9.59
C ARG A 531 -3.05 36.12 9.62
N TRP A 532 -3.57 34.94 9.94
CA TRP A 532 -5.01 34.64 9.79
C TRP A 532 -5.61 33.83 10.95
N VAL A 533 -4.79 33.37 11.89
CA VAL A 533 -5.25 32.63 13.08
C VAL A 533 -5.32 33.57 14.27
N HIS A 534 -6.49 33.60 14.89
CA HIS A 534 -6.81 34.43 16.04
C HIS A 534 -6.94 33.51 17.25
N TYR A 535 -6.07 33.69 18.25
CA TYR A 535 -6.18 32.99 19.52
C TYR A 535 -6.99 33.83 20.50
N GLU A 536 -7.82 33.19 21.33
CA GLU A 536 -8.59 33.87 22.38
C GLU A 536 -7.69 34.53 23.43
N SER A 537 -6.50 33.98 23.65
CA SER A 537 -5.43 34.63 24.41
C SER A 537 -4.62 35.49 23.46
N GLY A 538 -4.86 36.79 23.46
CA GLY A 538 -4.05 37.75 22.72
C GLY A 538 -2.60 37.75 23.21
N GLU A 539 -1.71 37.12 22.45
CA GLU A 539 -0.29 37.45 22.31
C GLU A 539 0.14 37.22 20.86
#